data_AF-A0A8J4C8P0-F1
#
_entry.id   AF-A0A8J4C8P0-F1
#
_cell.length_a   1.000
_cell.length_b   1.000
_cell.length_c   1.000
_cell.angle_alpha   90.00
_cell.angle_beta   90.00
_cell.angle_gamma   90.00
#
_symmetry.space_group_name_H-M   'P 1'
#
loop_
_entity.id
_entity.type
_entity.pdbx_description
1 polymer ?
#
loop_
_entity_poly.entity_id
_entity_poly.type
_entity_poly.pdbx_seq_one_letter_code
_entity_poly.pdbx_strand_id
1 'polypeptide(L)'
;MGTSSSKNNSAKKRYSASPNPAAPAAGAPGGFAAFQSPTLRFRAIADRFANVEEVQDALRKGGLESSNLIVSVDFTKSNEWTGKRSFGGKSLHTIGDVPSPYEDAIGAIGRTLSAFDDDGLIPCYGFGDVTTGDRSVFSFLPGDKPCEGLEQVLWRYRELCPYVRMAGPTSFAPAIRQASRIVEQSGYQYHILLLVADGQVSRSSDLLPGQHSDQEADTIAAIVEASHLPLSIIMVGVGDGPWDLMKDFDDALPERQFDNFQFVNFTEVMASTSGNVERREALFALRALMEIPEQYQMIQRLGLMSTNSIVRARAPRRKPANPVLDPPVPPSIMSGLGSGGSVPKQLTKTTPIAEPLSAAAVGVITGGGKSGAQAGGDGLGVGFGGSTRVGTTDDRKGPQPDPMFLCPITQDVMTDPVIATDGYTYERSAIMQWLKNKTISPMTNAPMPGGTTLIPNHALRSSILQWKQDNGLV
;
A
#
# COMPACT_ATOMS: atom_id res chain seq x y z
N MET A 1 13.15 -74.04 -24.66
CA MET A 1 13.66 -72.91 -23.87
C MET A 1 13.23 -71.61 -24.54
N GLY A 2 12.50 -70.77 -23.80
CA GLY A 2 12.41 -69.32 -23.97
C GLY A 2 11.79 -68.73 -25.25
N THR A 3 10.51 -68.33 -25.17
CA THR A 3 9.99 -67.17 -25.92
C THR A 3 9.05 -66.38 -25.01
N SER A 4 9.42 -65.13 -24.70
CA SER A 4 8.62 -64.18 -23.94
C SER A 4 8.03 -63.14 -24.89
N SER A 5 6.73 -62.86 -24.74
CA SER A 5 6.16 -61.56 -25.12
C SER A 5 4.78 -61.30 -24.49
N SER A 6 4.67 -60.10 -23.94
CA SER A 6 3.50 -59.19 -23.93
C SER A 6 2.33 -59.37 -22.93
N LYS A 7 2.14 -58.27 -22.18
CA LYS A 7 0.93 -57.41 -22.09
C LYS A 7 -0.01 -57.51 -20.86
N ASN A 8 -0.06 -56.37 -20.17
CA ASN A 8 -1.22 -55.52 -19.83
C ASN A 8 -2.33 -55.96 -18.84
N ASN A 9 -2.40 -55.20 -17.73
CA ASN A 9 -3.43 -54.18 -17.41
C ASN A 9 -4.66 -54.56 -16.51
N SER A 10 -5.00 -53.58 -15.64
CA SER A 10 -6.32 -53.23 -15.05
C SER A 10 -6.88 -53.99 -13.83
N ALA A 11 -7.26 -53.25 -12.76
CA ALA A 11 -8.67 -52.97 -12.38
C ALA A 11 -8.88 -52.52 -10.90
N LYS A 12 -9.90 -51.67 -10.72
CA LYS A 12 -10.43 -51.01 -9.50
C LYS A 12 -11.14 -51.96 -8.49
N LYS A 13 -11.30 -51.55 -7.22
CA LYS A 13 -12.50 -51.88 -6.42
C LYS A 13 -12.78 -50.93 -5.22
N ARG A 14 -14.08 -50.71 -4.98
CA ARG A 14 -14.77 -49.92 -3.93
C ARG A 14 -14.90 -50.71 -2.61
N TYR A 15 -15.13 -50.05 -1.47
CA TYR A 15 -15.90 -50.58 -0.32
C TYR A 15 -16.60 -49.49 0.52
N SER A 16 -17.62 -49.91 1.27
CA SER A 16 -18.77 -49.18 1.81
C SER A 16 -18.95 -49.34 3.34
N ALA A 17 -19.50 -48.30 3.98
CA ALA A 17 -20.45 -48.19 5.12
C ALA A 17 -20.30 -48.98 6.45
N SER A 18 -20.49 -48.23 7.57
CA SER A 18 -20.51 -48.59 9.01
C SER A 18 -21.77 -49.34 9.52
N PRO A 19 -21.78 -49.75 10.81
CA PRO A 19 -22.68 -49.09 11.79
C PRO A 19 -22.08 -48.90 13.23
N ASN A 20 -22.80 -48.13 14.06
CA ASN A 20 -22.51 -47.64 15.44
C ASN A 20 -23.55 -48.23 16.45
N PRO A 21 -23.66 -47.87 17.76
CA PRO A 21 -22.73 -47.72 18.89
C PRO A 21 -23.13 -48.56 20.15
N ALA A 22 -22.32 -48.56 21.23
CA ALA A 22 -22.74 -48.98 22.57
C ALA A 22 -22.11 -48.08 23.67
N ALA A 23 -22.84 -47.87 24.78
CA ALA A 23 -22.45 -47.12 25.99
C ALA A 23 -22.98 -47.85 27.25
N PRO A 24 -22.67 -47.43 28.50
CA PRO A 24 -21.38 -47.05 29.11
C PRO A 24 -21.08 -47.87 30.40
N ALA A 25 -19.87 -47.77 30.97
CA ALA A 25 -19.56 -48.26 32.31
C ALA A 25 -18.81 -47.19 33.14
N ALA A 26 -19.17 -47.07 34.42
CA ALA A 26 -18.79 -46.02 35.36
C ALA A 26 -17.60 -46.42 36.27
N GLY A 27 -16.80 -45.44 36.74
CA GLY A 27 -15.95 -45.61 37.93
C GLY A 27 -14.68 -44.73 38.10
N ALA A 28 -14.86 -43.47 38.53
CA ALA A 28 -14.00 -42.66 39.46
C ALA A 28 -12.52 -42.28 39.09
N PRO A 29 -11.85 -41.36 39.84
CA PRO A 29 -12.03 -39.90 39.74
C PRO A 29 -10.70 -39.11 39.54
N GLY A 30 -10.79 -37.86 39.07
CA GLY A 30 -9.74 -36.85 39.23
C GLY A 30 -8.84 -36.63 38.01
N GLY A 31 -9.32 -35.86 37.03
CA GLY A 31 -8.50 -35.34 35.93
C GLY A 31 -9.03 -33.98 35.52
N PHE A 32 -8.17 -32.97 35.59
CA PHE A 32 -8.43 -31.58 35.21
C PHE A 32 -9.24 -31.52 33.91
N ALA A 33 -10.43 -30.91 33.97
CA ALA A 33 -11.21 -30.60 32.79
C ALA A 33 -10.37 -29.70 31.88
N ALA A 34 -9.91 -30.26 30.77
CA ALA A 34 -9.39 -29.48 29.67
C ALA A 34 -10.52 -28.55 29.21
N PHE A 35 -10.39 -27.26 29.52
CA PHE A 35 -11.13 -26.21 28.83
C PHE A 35 -10.69 -26.28 27.36
N GLN A 36 -11.44 -27.04 26.56
CA GLN A 36 -11.40 -26.92 25.11
C GLN A 36 -11.94 -25.52 24.79
N SER A 37 -11.03 -24.59 24.50
CA SER A 37 -11.41 -23.32 23.88
C SER A 37 -12.24 -23.62 22.64
N PRO A 38 -13.41 -23.00 22.46
CA PRO A 38 -14.13 -23.12 21.20
C PRO A 38 -13.25 -22.51 20.12
N THR A 39 -12.89 -23.29 19.11
CA THR A 39 -12.23 -22.82 17.90
C THR A 39 -13.08 -21.70 17.32
N LEU A 40 -12.67 -20.44 17.53
CA LEU A 40 -13.26 -19.29 16.86
C LEU A 40 -13.02 -19.50 15.36
N ARG A 41 -14.05 -19.95 14.65
CA ARG A 41 -14.01 -20.01 13.19
C ARG A 41 -13.85 -18.59 12.70
N PHE A 42 -12.81 -18.35 11.92
CA PHE A 42 -12.57 -17.12 11.15
C PHE A 42 -13.89 -16.64 10.50
N ARG A 43 -14.16 -15.34 10.64
CA ARG A 43 -15.28 -14.63 10.01
C ARG A 43 -14.80 -13.24 9.64
N ALA A 44 -14.74 -12.95 8.35
CA ALA A 44 -14.56 -11.61 7.81
C ALA A 44 -15.67 -10.68 8.35
N ILE A 45 -15.33 -9.41 8.58
CA ILE A 45 -16.25 -8.40 9.07
C ILE A 45 -17.08 -7.88 7.90
N ALA A 46 -18.39 -7.71 8.09
CA ALA A 46 -19.29 -7.30 7.02
C ALA A 46 -19.51 -5.78 7.02
N ASP A 47 -19.57 -5.21 5.82
CA ASP A 47 -19.89 -3.81 5.57
C ASP A 47 -21.27 -3.40 6.13
N ARG A 48 -21.30 -2.57 7.17
CA ARG A 48 -22.52 -2.28 7.96
C ARG A 48 -22.92 -0.82 8.12
N PHE A 49 -22.07 0.13 7.74
CA PHE A 49 -22.28 1.56 8.03
C PHE A 49 -22.56 2.37 6.76
N ALA A 50 -23.45 3.36 6.86
CA ALA A 50 -23.85 4.20 5.73
C ALA A 50 -23.10 5.54 5.64
N ASN A 51 -22.52 6.01 6.76
CA ASN A 51 -21.75 7.25 6.85
C ASN A 51 -20.70 7.16 7.96
N VAL A 52 -19.78 8.13 7.97
CA VAL A 52 -18.68 8.20 8.94
C VAL A 52 -19.22 8.37 10.36
N GLU A 53 -20.24 9.22 10.56
CA GLU A 53 -20.82 9.49 11.87
C GLU A 53 -21.38 8.23 12.55
N GLU A 54 -21.98 7.32 11.79
CA GLU A 54 -22.43 6.02 12.30
C GLU A 54 -21.27 5.14 12.76
N VAL A 55 -20.14 5.17 12.06
CA VAL A 55 -18.92 4.47 12.48
C VAL A 55 -18.38 5.10 13.77
N GLN A 56 -18.33 6.44 13.82
CA GLN A 56 -17.91 7.19 14.99
C GLN A 56 -18.76 6.86 16.23
N ASP A 57 -20.08 6.82 16.06
CA ASP A 57 -21.03 6.47 17.10
C ASP A 57 -20.89 5.00 17.53
N ALA A 58 -20.64 4.08 16.59
CA ALA A 58 -20.41 2.67 16.89
C ALA A 58 -19.12 2.47 17.70
N LEU A 59 -18.06 3.19 17.37
CA LEU A 59 -16.80 3.21 18.12
C LEU A 59 -17.02 3.72 19.54
N ARG A 60 -17.68 4.87 19.69
CA ARG A 60 -18.01 5.45 21.01
C ARG A 60 -18.89 4.52 21.84
N LYS A 61 -19.92 3.92 21.25
CA LYS A 61 -20.79 2.92 21.92
C LYS A 61 -20.04 1.64 22.30
N GLY A 62 -19.02 1.27 21.51
CA GLY A 62 -18.10 0.17 21.82
C GLY A 62 -17.14 0.48 22.97
N GLY A 63 -17.13 1.72 23.47
CA GLY A 63 -16.21 2.17 24.52
C GLY A 63 -14.86 2.63 23.98
N LEU A 64 -14.72 2.86 22.68
CA LEU A 64 -13.57 3.56 22.13
C LEU A 64 -13.75 5.06 22.42
N GLU A 65 -13.29 5.47 23.60
CA GLU A 65 -13.22 6.88 23.98
C GLU A 65 -12.04 7.57 23.26
N SER A 66 -11.01 6.79 22.93
CA SER A 66 -9.83 7.26 22.24
C SER A 66 -8.99 6.16 21.59
N SER A 67 -8.21 6.56 20.59
CA SER A 67 -7.25 5.73 19.84
C SER A 67 -5.95 6.49 19.61
N ASN A 68 -4.89 5.78 19.24
CA ASN A 68 -3.64 6.39 18.83
C ASN A 68 -3.39 6.06 17.35
N LEU A 69 -3.04 7.06 16.54
CA LEU A 69 -2.74 6.88 15.13
C LEU A 69 -1.24 6.71 14.87
N ILE A 70 -0.87 5.71 14.08
CA ILE A 70 0.48 5.54 13.54
C ILE A 70 0.39 5.62 12.02
N VAL A 71 1.28 6.38 11.38
CA VAL A 71 1.33 6.50 9.91
C VAL A 71 2.60 5.85 9.38
N SER A 72 2.48 5.05 8.32
CA SER A 72 3.61 4.48 7.60
C SER A 72 3.42 4.63 6.10
N VAL A 73 4.46 5.16 5.44
CA VAL A 73 4.45 5.52 4.03
C VAL A 73 5.49 4.68 3.28
N ASP A 74 5.03 4.01 2.22
CA ASP A 74 5.88 3.28 1.30
C ASP A 74 6.68 4.26 0.42
N PHE A 75 8.00 4.10 0.36
CA PHE A 75 8.92 4.83 -0.52
C PHE A 75 9.72 3.88 -1.43
N THR A 76 9.12 2.76 -1.82
CA THR A 76 9.71 1.82 -2.77
C THR A 76 9.65 2.37 -4.19
N LYS A 77 10.55 1.87 -5.04
CA LYS A 77 10.75 2.33 -6.41
C LYS A 77 9.53 2.09 -7.29
N SER A 78 8.63 1.17 -6.93
CA SER A 78 7.43 0.90 -7.72
C SER A 78 6.52 2.10 -7.92
N ASN A 79 6.54 3.03 -6.96
CA ASN A 79 5.87 4.31 -7.04
C ASN A 79 6.30 5.19 -8.21
N GLU A 80 7.44 4.92 -8.87
CA GLU A 80 7.85 5.63 -10.09
C GLU A 80 6.96 5.29 -11.30
N TRP A 81 6.37 4.09 -11.34
CA TRP A 81 5.62 3.61 -12.51
C TRP A 81 4.17 3.21 -12.21
N THR A 82 3.79 2.98 -10.94
CA THR A 82 2.41 2.64 -10.55
C THR A 82 1.45 3.83 -10.59
N GLY A 83 1.90 5.01 -11.03
CA GLY A 83 1.06 6.16 -11.39
C GLY A 83 0.77 6.28 -12.90
N LYS A 84 1.11 5.27 -13.70
CA LYS A 84 1.01 5.34 -15.18
C LYS A 84 -0.40 5.71 -15.66
N ARG A 85 -1.42 5.06 -15.12
CA ARG A 85 -2.83 5.29 -15.49
C ARG A 85 -3.51 6.27 -14.53
N SER A 86 -3.30 6.08 -13.23
CA SER A 86 -4.00 6.80 -12.16
C SER A 86 -3.46 8.20 -11.89
N PHE A 87 -2.20 8.48 -12.25
CA PHE A 87 -1.55 9.76 -11.95
C PHE A 87 -0.81 10.33 -13.17
N GLY A 88 -1.33 10.08 -14.37
CA GLY A 88 -0.87 10.69 -15.61
C GLY A 88 0.58 10.40 -15.97
N GLY A 89 1.09 9.22 -15.64
CA GLY A 89 2.48 8.85 -15.93
C GLY A 89 3.51 9.36 -14.92
N LYS A 90 3.08 10.10 -13.90
CA LYS A 90 3.98 10.63 -12.86
C LYS A 90 4.21 9.61 -11.76
N SER A 91 5.31 9.80 -11.03
CA SER A 91 5.51 9.07 -9.77
C SER A 91 4.40 9.42 -8.77
N LEU A 92 3.93 8.43 -8.04
CA LEU A 92 2.93 8.60 -6.98
C LEU A 92 3.39 9.51 -5.84
N HIS A 93 4.69 9.80 -5.70
CA HIS A 93 5.22 10.78 -4.72
C HIS A 93 5.55 12.16 -5.32
N THR A 94 5.13 12.45 -6.55
CA THR A 94 5.45 13.73 -7.19
C THR A 94 4.84 14.89 -6.39
N ILE A 95 5.70 15.72 -5.79
CA ILE A 95 5.28 16.93 -5.07
C ILE A 95 5.05 18.07 -6.05
N GLY A 96 3.87 18.68 -6.01
CA GLY A 96 3.52 19.82 -6.86
C GLY A 96 2.35 20.63 -6.32
N ASP A 97 1.70 21.37 -7.23
CA ASP A 97 0.49 22.16 -6.96
C ASP A 97 -0.74 21.27 -6.76
N VAL A 98 -0.78 20.14 -7.48
CA VAL A 98 -1.79 19.10 -7.27
C VAL A 98 -1.23 18.10 -6.27
N PRO A 99 -1.97 17.78 -5.19
CA PRO A 99 -1.55 16.76 -4.24
C PRO A 99 -1.29 15.42 -4.92
N SER A 100 -0.29 14.71 -4.41
CA SER A 100 -0.06 13.33 -4.77
C SER A 100 -1.13 12.40 -4.18
N PRO A 101 -1.34 11.19 -4.74
CA PRO A 101 -2.28 10.21 -4.17
C PRO A 101 -1.99 9.86 -2.70
N TYR A 102 -0.73 9.90 -2.28
CA TYR A 102 -0.33 9.75 -0.87
C TYR A 102 -0.82 10.92 -0.01
N GLU A 103 -0.67 12.17 -0.48
CA GLU A 103 -1.15 13.35 0.25
C GLU A 103 -2.67 13.33 0.40
N ASP A 104 -3.40 13.00 -0.66
CA ASP A 104 -4.85 12.91 -0.62
C ASP A 104 -5.31 11.78 0.31
N ALA A 105 -4.67 10.61 0.24
CA ALA A 105 -4.99 9.47 1.11
C ALA A 105 -4.77 9.78 2.60
N ILE A 106 -3.60 10.32 2.96
CA ILE A 106 -3.26 10.72 4.33
C ILE A 106 -4.21 11.81 4.81
N GLY A 107 -4.50 12.80 3.95
CA GLY A 107 -5.41 13.90 4.27
C GLY A 107 -6.85 13.42 4.50
N ALA A 108 -7.38 12.55 3.65
CA ALA A 108 -8.77 12.09 3.69
C ALA A 108 -9.06 11.21 4.92
N ILE A 109 -8.22 10.20 5.20
CA ILE A 109 -8.37 9.39 6.42
C ILE A 109 -8.04 10.22 7.64
N GLY A 110 -7.00 11.04 7.56
CA GLY A 110 -6.53 11.83 8.68
C GLY A 110 -7.63 12.72 9.26
N ARG A 111 -8.36 13.47 8.42
CA ARG A 111 -9.49 14.30 8.88
C ARG A 111 -10.59 13.52 9.60
N THR A 112 -10.73 12.24 9.29
CA THR A 112 -11.77 11.39 9.87
C THR A 112 -11.30 10.74 11.17
N LEU A 113 -10.06 10.27 11.21
CA LEU A 113 -9.47 9.60 12.35
C LEU A 113 -8.92 10.56 13.42
N SER A 114 -8.61 11.82 13.05
CA SER A 114 -8.09 12.82 14.00
C SER A 114 -9.07 13.14 15.13
N ALA A 115 -10.38 12.90 14.92
CA ALA A 115 -11.39 13.05 15.96
C ALA A 115 -11.28 11.99 17.08
N PHE A 116 -10.49 10.93 16.87
CA PHE A 116 -10.26 9.84 17.80
C PHE A 116 -8.83 9.76 18.31
N ASP A 117 -7.94 10.61 17.81
CA ASP A 117 -6.54 10.64 18.25
C ASP A 117 -6.44 11.44 19.55
N ASP A 118 -5.85 10.81 20.57
CA ASP A 118 -5.97 11.25 21.97
C ASP A 118 -5.04 12.41 22.32
N ASP A 119 -3.81 12.35 21.80
CA ASP A 119 -2.72 13.25 22.17
C ASP A 119 -2.29 14.16 21.01
N GLY A 120 -2.79 13.92 19.80
CA GLY A 120 -2.37 14.63 18.60
C GLY A 120 -0.94 14.30 18.18
N LEU A 121 -0.32 13.25 18.75
CA LEU A 121 1.05 12.84 18.48
C LEU A 121 1.03 11.59 17.59
N ILE A 122 1.50 11.75 16.36
CA ILE A 122 1.42 10.72 15.33
C ILE A 122 2.83 10.24 15.00
N PRO A 123 3.26 9.07 15.52
CA PRO A 123 4.45 8.39 15.03
C PRO A 123 4.33 8.14 13.53
N CYS A 124 5.27 8.69 12.75
CA CYS A 124 5.22 8.66 11.30
C CYS A 124 6.53 8.14 10.70
N TYR A 125 6.41 7.15 9.83
CA TYR A 125 7.53 6.37 9.31
C TYR A 125 7.52 6.25 7.79
N GLY A 126 8.71 6.19 7.19
CA GLY A 126 8.91 5.75 5.81
C GLY A 126 9.66 4.43 5.74
N PHE A 127 9.43 3.64 4.69
CA PHE A 127 10.12 2.37 4.46
C PHE A 127 10.31 2.08 2.97
N GLY A 128 11.22 1.17 2.62
CA GLY A 128 11.44 0.73 1.25
C GLY A 128 12.37 1.61 0.40
N ASP A 129 12.92 2.68 0.99
CA ASP A 129 13.99 3.47 0.37
C ASP A 129 15.34 2.74 0.45
N VAL A 130 16.37 3.30 -0.18
CA VAL A 130 17.71 2.69 -0.22
C VAL A 130 18.33 2.49 1.17
N THR A 131 17.95 3.30 2.16
CA THR A 131 18.49 3.20 3.52
C THR A 131 17.81 2.11 4.34
N THR A 132 16.51 1.90 4.14
CA THR A 132 15.71 0.93 4.92
C THR A 132 15.60 -0.44 4.27
N GLY A 133 15.50 -0.50 2.94
CA GLY A 133 15.17 -1.72 2.20
C GLY A 133 13.89 -2.38 2.73
N ASP A 134 13.92 -3.71 2.85
CA ASP A 134 12.83 -4.52 3.41
C ASP A 134 13.01 -4.87 4.90
N ARG A 135 13.89 -4.16 5.62
CA ARG A 135 14.32 -4.54 6.98
C ARG A 135 13.98 -3.56 8.07
N SER A 136 14.03 -2.26 7.80
CA SER A 136 13.82 -1.22 8.82
C SER A 136 12.86 -0.14 8.33
N VAL A 137 12.63 0.87 9.16
CA VAL A 137 11.91 2.08 8.81
C VAL A 137 12.76 3.30 9.20
N PHE A 138 12.50 4.45 8.58
CA PHE A 138 13.02 5.73 9.04
C PHE A 138 11.89 6.58 9.63
N SER A 139 12.17 7.34 10.68
CA SER A 139 11.23 8.30 11.26
C SER A 139 11.16 9.58 10.43
N PHE A 140 10.00 10.22 10.36
CA PHE A 140 9.85 11.51 9.68
C PHE A 140 10.56 12.66 10.41
N LEU A 141 10.69 12.56 11.73
CA LEU A 141 11.40 13.51 12.58
C LEU A 141 12.65 12.87 13.21
N PRO A 142 13.76 13.63 13.36
CA PRO A 142 14.96 13.12 13.99
C PRO A 142 14.73 12.62 15.41
N GLY A 143 15.38 11.51 15.75
CA GLY A 143 15.30 10.89 17.08
C GLY A 143 13.98 10.20 17.39
N ASP A 144 13.29 9.66 16.36
CA ASP A 144 12.03 8.89 16.51
C ASP A 144 10.93 9.69 17.25
N LYS A 145 10.88 11.01 17.01
CA LYS A 145 9.85 11.88 17.58
C LYS A 145 8.55 11.78 16.79
N PRO A 146 7.37 11.75 17.44
CA PRO A 146 6.09 11.78 16.75
C PRO A 146 5.81 13.17 16.16
N CYS A 147 5.00 13.21 15.10
CA CYS A 147 4.52 14.45 14.51
C CYS A 147 3.35 15.04 15.33
N GLU A 148 3.29 16.37 15.45
CA GLU A 148 2.17 17.11 16.03
C GLU A 148 1.05 17.24 14.98
N GLY A 149 0.13 16.28 14.99
CA GLY A 149 -1.02 16.22 14.10
C GLY A 149 -0.68 15.89 12.64
N LEU A 150 -1.74 15.65 11.86
CA LEU A 150 -1.62 15.26 10.45
C LEU A 150 -1.08 16.38 9.56
N GLU A 151 -1.28 17.64 9.96
CA GLU A 151 -0.69 18.78 9.26
C GLU A 151 0.84 18.69 9.25
N GLN A 152 1.45 18.33 10.38
CA GLN A 152 2.90 18.15 10.44
C GLN A 152 3.35 16.88 9.70
N VAL A 153 2.55 15.81 9.71
CA VAL A 153 2.81 14.60 8.90
C VAL A 153 2.89 14.96 7.41
N LEU A 154 1.87 15.65 6.87
CA LEU A 154 1.83 16.07 5.46
C LEU A 154 2.95 17.06 5.12
N TRP A 155 3.24 18.00 6.02
CA TRP A 155 4.35 18.93 5.84
C TRP A 155 5.70 18.22 5.76
N ARG A 156 5.99 17.30 6.70
CA ARG A 156 7.23 16.50 6.68
C ARG A 156 7.30 15.57 5.49
N TYR A 157 6.18 14.95 5.10
CA TYR A 157 6.10 14.14 3.88
C TYR A 157 6.59 14.93 2.66
N ARG A 158 6.03 16.13 2.42
CA ARG A 158 6.41 17.00 1.29
C ARG A 158 7.88 17.40 1.33
N GLU A 159 8.43 17.66 2.53
CA GLU A 159 9.84 18.02 2.69
C GLU A 159 10.79 16.85 2.41
N LEU A 160 10.41 15.63 2.80
CA LEU A 160 11.25 14.44 2.68
C LEU A 160 11.26 13.87 1.27
N CYS A 161 10.12 13.88 0.57
CA CYS A 161 9.97 13.23 -0.74
C CYS A 161 11.11 13.53 -1.74
N PRO A 162 11.59 14.77 -1.91
CA PRO A 162 12.69 15.06 -2.84
C PRO A 162 14.05 14.42 -2.47
N TYR A 163 14.24 14.03 -1.22
CA TYR A 163 15.51 13.50 -0.70
C TYR A 163 15.51 11.99 -0.48
N VAL A 164 14.33 11.37 -0.45
CA VAL A 164 14.19 9.92 -0.33
C VAL A 164 14.59 9.27 -1.64
N ARG A 165 15.58 8.37 -1.60
CA ARG A 165 15.99 7.58 -2.77
C ARG A 165 15.25 6.27 -2.77
N MET A 166 14.19 6.18 -3.58
CA MET A 166 13.33 5.01 -3.64
C MET A 166 14.09 3.75 -4.09
N ALA A 167 13.81 2.62 -3.43
CA ALA A 167 14.48 1.35 -3.70
C ALA A 167 13.55 0.15 -3.50
N GLY A 168 14.01 -0.89 -2.82
CA GLY A 168 13.28 -2.11 -2.52
C GLY A 168 14.23 -3.12 -1.89
N PRO A 169 13.81 -4.37 -1.66
CA PRO A 169 12.49 -4.94 -1.95
C PRO A 169 11.36 -4.32 -1.11
N THR A 170 10.12 -4.55 -1.51
CA THR A 170 8.92 -4.10 -0.80
C THR A 170 8.46 -5.17 0.18
N SER A 171 8.44 -4.84 1.47
CA SER A 171 7.87 -5.62 2.57
C SER A 171 7.20 -4.68 3.56
N PHE A 172 6.01 -5.01 4.05
CA PHE A 172 5.34 -4.22 5.09
C PHE A 172 5.72 -4.66 6.50
N ALA A 173 6.45 -5.77 6.63
CA ALA A 173 6.85 -6.31 7.91
C ALA A 173 7.61 -5.31 8.81
N PRO A 174 8.55 -4.47 8.30
CA PRO A 174 9.21 -3.47 9.13
C PRO A 174 8.25 -2.44 9.73
N ALA A 175 7.30 -1.95 8.94
CA ALA A 175 6.30 -0.97 9.39
C ALA A 175 5.35 -1.58 10.43
N ILE A 176 4.83 -2.78 10.19
CA ILE A 176 3.92 -3.49 11.10
C ILE A 176 4.62 -3.82 12.43
N ARG A 177 5.88 -4.25 12.39
CA ARG A 177 6.66 -4.53 13.61
C ARG A 177 7.01 -3.26 14.37
N GLN A 178 7.27 -2.16 13.68
CA GLN A 178 7.46 -0.87 14.33
C GLN A 178 6.17 -0.42 15.04
N ALA A 179 5.01 -0.55 14.41
CA ALA A 179 3.73 -0.28 15.06
C ALA A 179 3.49 -1.19 16.27
N SER A 180 3.84 -2.48 16.14
CA SER A 180 3.78 -3.44 17.25
C SER A 180 4.65 -3.01 18.44
N ARG A 181 5.87 -2.51 18.18
CA ARG A 181 6.76 -1.95 19.21
C ARG A 181 6.13 -0.76 19.92
N ILE A 182 5.51 0.15 19.18
CA ILE A 182 4.84 1.35 19.75
C ILE A 182 3.70 0.92 20.69
N VAL A 183 2.89 -0.04 20.25
CA VAL A 183 1.81 -0.60 21.08
C VAL A 183 2.37 -1.19 22.38
N GLU A 184 3.46 -1.94 22.33
CA GLU A 184 4.10 -2.47 23.54
C GLU A 184 4.62 -1.36 24.47
N GLN A 185 5.25 -0.32 23.90
CA GLN A 185 5.82 0.81 24.65
C GLN A 185 4.75 1.71 25.27
N SER A 186 3.59 1.83 24.64
CA SER A 186 2.43 2.54 25.19
C SER A 186 1.77 1.84 26.39
N GLY A 187 2.22 0.61 26.72
CA GLY A 187 1.55 -0.22 27.70
C GLY A 187 0.32 -0.93 27.16
N TYR A 188 0.33 -1.30 25.87
CA TYR A 188 -0.75 -2.00 25.18
C TYR A 188 -2.03 -1.15 25.04
N GLN A 189 -1.88 0.15 24.80
CA GLN A 189 -3.01 0.97 24.37
C GLN A 189 -3.41 0.61 22.93
N TYR A 190 -4.66 0.86 22.59
CA TYR A 190 -5.17 0.61 21.25
C TYR A 190 -4.56 1.59 20.23
N HIS A 191 -4.05 1.05 19.13
CA HIS A 191 -3.50 1.82 18.02
C HIS A 191 -4.10 1.39 16.69
N ILE A 192 -4.17 2.35 15.77
CA ILE A 192 -4.50 2.12 14.37
C ILE A 192 -3.24 2.46 13.55
N LEU A 193 -2.73 1.48 12.79
CA LEU A 193 -1.69 1.71 11.80
C LEU A 193 -2.33 2.05 10.46
N LEU A 194 -2.13 3.28 9.99
CA LEU A 194 -2.41 3.71 8.63
C LEU A 194 -1.20 3.46 7.74
N LEU A 195 -1.25 2.39 6.95
CA LEU A 195 -0.21 1.99 6.01
C LEU A 195 -0.59 2.43 4.58
N VAL A 196 0.07 3.43 4.02
CA VAL A 196 -0.20 3.90 2.65
C VAL A 196 0.87 3.35 1.72
N ALA A 197 0.47 2.59 0.69
CA ALA A 197 1.38 1.94 -0.25
C ALA A 197 0.76 1.65 -1.62
N ASP A 198 1.59 1.31 -2.61
CA ASP A 198 1.16 1.00 -3.98
C ASP A 198 0.87 -0.50 -4.23
N GLY A 199 0.92 -1.30 -3.17
CA GLY A 199 0.55 -2.71 -3.15
C GLY A 199 1.57 -3.67 -3.75
N GLN A 200 2.74 -3.19 -4.18
CA GLN A 200 3.74 -4.01 -4.88
C GLN A 200 4.69 -4.76 -3.95
N VAL A 201 4.18 -5.63 -3.06
CA VAL A 201 5.05 -6.51 -2.24
C VAL A 201 5.91 -7.38 -3.14
N SER A 202 7.22 -7.43 -2.87
CA SER A 202 8.17 -8.08 -3.77
C SER A 202 7.96 -9.58 -3.85
N ARG A 203 7.77 -10.11 -5.07
CA ARG A 203 7.68 -11.55 -5.36
C ARG A 203 8.94 -12.02 -6.08
N SER A 204 9.43 -13.22 -5.73
CA SER A 204 10.50 -13.87 -6.50
C SER A 204 9.92 -14.45 -7.79
N SER A 205 10.62 -14.27 -8.92
CA SER A 205 10.18 -14.77 -10.24
C SER A 205 10.06 -16.29 -10.34
N ASP A 206 10.73 -17.00 -9.44
CA ASP A 206 10.89 -18.45 -9.53
C ASP A 206 9.80 -19.19 -8.73
N LEU A 207 8.88 -18.45 -8.10
CA LEU A 207 7.82 -19.01 -7.27
C LEU A 207 6.70 -19.56 -8.12
N LEU A 208 6.28 -20.78 -7.80
CA LEU A 208 5.09 -21.40 -8.38
C LEU A 208 3.81 -20.74 -7.81
N PRO A 209 2.67 -20.83 -8.51
CA PRO A 209 1.39 -20.41 -7.97
C PRO A 209 1.13 -21.00 -6.58
N GLY A 210 0.82 -20.16 -5.60
CA GLY A 210 0.58 -20.55 -4.20
C GLY A 210 1.82 -20.58 -3.30
N GLN A 211 3.01 -20.22 -3.80
CA GLN A 211 4.19 -19.99 -2.96
C GLN A 211 4.38 -18.50 -2.67
N HIS A 212 4.85 -18.19 -1.46
CA HIS A 212 5.15 -16.83 -1.02
C HIS A 212 6.65 -16.54 -1.14
N SER A 213 7.00 -15.31 -1.52
CA SER A 213 8.38 -14.83 -1.38
C SER A 213 8.76 -14.64 0.09
N ASP A 214 10.05 -14.41 0.35
CA ASP A 214 10.51 -14.05 1.69
C ASP A 214 9.81 -12.79 2.21
N GLN A 215 9.59 -11.78 1.36
CA GLN A 215 8.91 -10.53 1.73
C GLN A 215 7.42 -10.73 1.99
N GLU A 216 6.75 -11.57 1.20
CA GLU A 216 5.34 -11.93 1.41
C GLU A 216 5.17 -12.72 2.71
N ALA A 217 5.99 -13.76 2.90
CA ALA A 217 5.97 -14.58 4.10
C ALA A 217 6.29 -13.76 5.35
N ASP A 218 7.24 -12.82 5.27
CA ASP A 218 7.59 -11.96 6.41
C ASP A 218 6.49 -10.93 6.72
N THR A 219 5.81 -10.42 5.69
CA THR A 219 4.64 -9.54 5.84
C THR A 219 3.48 -10.30 6.49
N ILE A 220 3.15 -11.50 5.99
CA ILE A 220 2.13 -12.38 6.57
C ILE A 220 2.45 -12.67 8.04
N ALA A 221 3.69 -13.05 8.34
CA ALA A 221 4.13 -13.30 9.70
C ALA A 221 3.95 -12.07 10.60
N ALA A 222 4.31 -10.87 10.12
CA ALA A 222 4.14 -9.63 10.88
C ALA A 222 2.65 -9.32 11.16
N ILE A 223 1.74 -9.55 10.20
CA ILE A 223 0.29 -9.39 10.40
C ILE A 223 -0.23 -10.36 11.46
N VAL A 224 0.16 -11.64 11.38
CA VAL A 224 -0.21 -12.67 12.36
C VAL A 224 0.34 -12.34 13.76
N GLU A 225 1.61 -11.91 13.85
CA GLU A 225 2.23 -11.43 15.09
C GLU A 225 1.45 -10.25 15.70
N ALA A 226 1.05 -9.29 14.86
CA ALA A 226 0.29 -8.09 15.24
C ALA A 226 -1.14 -8.42 15.71
N SER A 227 -1.76 -9.51 15.23
CA SER A 227 -3.11 -9.93 15.69
C SER A 227 -3.16 -10.32 17.17
N HIS A 228 -2.00 -10.41 17.85
CA HIS A 228 -1.89 -10.65 19.30
C HIS A 228 -1.69 -9.35 20.10
N LEU A 229 -1.91 -8.20 19.47
CA LEU A 229 -1.82 -6.86 20.04
C LEU A 229 -3.14 -6.11 19.86
N PRO A 230 -3.40 -5.08 20.68
CA PRO A 230 -4.47 -4.12 20.42
C PRO A 230 -4.09 -3.18 19.27
N LEU A 231 -3.88 -3.77 18.08
CA LEU A 231 -3.43 -3.10 16.87
C LEU A 231 -4.34 -3.47 15.70
N SER A 232 -4.98 -2.46 15.12
CA SER A 232 -5.67 -2.57 13.84
C SER A 232 -4.81 -1.96 12.73
N ILE A 233 -4.82 -2.58 11.54
CA ILE A 233 -4.03 -2.14 10.39
C ILE A 233 -4.99 -1.77 9.26
N ILE A 234 -4.90 -0.54 8.78
CA ILE A 234 -5.60 -0.06 7.59
C ILE A 234 -4.55 0.11 6.50
N MET A 235 -4.60 -0.75 5.48
CA MET A 235 -3.75 -0.61 4.29
C MET A 235 -4.50 0.14 3.20
N VAL A 236 -3.98 1.31 2.84
CA VAL A 236 -4.51 2.16 1.79
C VAL A 236 -3.71 1.96 0.51
N GLY A 237 -4.38 1.39 -0.49
CA GLY A 237 -3.82 1.22 -1.82
C GLY A 237 -3.92 2.48 -2.66
N VAL A 238 -2.79 3.05 -3.04
CA VAL A 238 -2.68 4.17 -3.99
C VAL A 238 -2.02 3.73 -5.30
N GLY A 239 -2.53 4.21 -6.42
CA GLY A 239 -1.98 3.93 -7.74
C GLY A 239 -2.70 2.82 -8.50
N ASP A 240 -2.00 2.26 -9.48
CA ASP A 240 -2.56 1.38 -10.51
C ASP A 240 -2.80 -0.08 -10.06
N GLY A 241 -2.28 -0.49 -8.90
CA GLY A 241 -2.23 -1.88 -8.46
C GLY A 241 -1.24 -2.73 -9.28
N PRO A 242 -1.41 -4.07 -9.37
CA PRO A 242 -2.59 -4.85 -8.96
C PRO A 242 -2.77 -4.99 -7.44
N TRP A 243 -3.99 -5.33 -7.01
CA TRP A 243 -4.41 -5.36 -5.60
C TRP A 243 -4.76 -6.75 -5.07
N ASP A 244 -4.58 -7.81 -5.86
CA ASP A 244 -5.04 -9.16 -5.50
C ASP A 244 -4.39 -9.67 -4.20
N LEU A 245 -3.08 -9.46 -4.04
CA LEU A 245 -2.37 -9.84 -2.82
C LEU A 245 -2.88 -9.08 -1.58
N MET A 246 -3.30 -7.82 -1.74
CA MET A 246 -3.84 -7.04 -0.61
C MET A 246 -5.19 -7.58 -0.17
N LYS A 247 -6.01 -8.04 -1.12
CA LYS A 247 -7.28 -8.75 -0.83
C LYS A 247 -7.03 -10.09 -0.15
N ASP A 248 -5.99 -10.80 -0.53
CA ASP A 248 -5.59 -12.05 0.15
C ASP A 248 -5.18 -11.78 1.61
N PHE A 249 -4.50 -10.67 1.90
CA PHE A 249 -4.15 -10.28 3.27
C PHE A 249 -5.37 -9.88 4.12
N ASP A 250 -6.37 -9.29 3.47
CA ASP A 250 -7.68 -8.96 4.06
C ASP A 250 -8.42 -10.23 4.48
N ASP A 251 -8.70 -11.15 3.56
CA ASP A 251 -9.69 -12.21 3.76
C ASP A 251 -9.10 -13.61 4.02
N ALA A 252 -7.81 -13.84 3.74
CA ALA A 252 -7.28 -15.20 3.55
C ALA A 252 -6.12 -15.60 4.49
N LEU A 253 -5.93 -14.91 5.61
CA LEU A 253 -4.91 -15.29 6.62
C LEU A 253 -5.56 -15.98 7.85
N PRO A 254 -5.67 -17.32 7.86
CA PRO A 254 -6.40 -18.07 8.89
C PRO A 254 -5.67 -18.18 10.24
N GLU A 255 -4.37 -17.89 10.29
CA GLU A 255 -3.55 -18.02 11.51
C GLU A 255 -3.68 -16.83 12.47
N ARG A 256 -4.36 -15.75 12.06
CA ARG A 256 -4.57 -14.57 12.89
C ARG A 256 -5.50 -14.86 14.07
N GLN A 257 -5.26 -14.23 15.21
CA GLN A 257 -6.12 -14.35 16.40
C GLN A 257 -7.49 -13.69 16.21
N PHE A 258 -7.52 -12.60 15.43
CA PHE A 258 -8.70 -11.93 14.91
C PHE A 258 -8.35 -11.23 13.60
N ASP A 259 -9.35 -10.79 12.86
CA ASP A 259 -9.10 -10.01 11.65
C ASP A 259 -8.62 -8.61 12.02
N ASN A 260 -7.36 -8.30 11.75
CA ASN A 260 -6.71 -7.07 12.18
C ASN A 260 -6.16 -6.24 11.03
N PHE A 261 -6.54 -6.57 9.79
CA PHE A 261 -6.05 -5.95 8.58
C PHE A 261 -7.23 -5.63 7.68
N GLN A 262 -7.35 -4.37 7.27
CA GLN A 262 -8.38 -3.87 6.35
C GLN A 262 -7.70 -3.26 5.11
N PHE A 263 -8.04 -3.72 3.91
CA PHE A 263 -7.57 -3.13 2.66
C PHE A 263 -8.59 -2.16 2.06
N VAL A 264 -8.12 -0.97 1.65
CA VAL A 264 -8.93 -0.01 0.89
C VAL A 264 -8.21 0.52 -0.34
N ASN A 265 -8.79 0.28 -1.51
CA ASN A 265 -8.32 0.83 -2.78
C ASN A 265 -8.74 2.30 -2.93
N PHE A 266 -7.87 3.22 -2.52
CA PHE A 266 -8.11 4.66 -2.58
C PHE A 266 -8.33 5.14 -4.01
N THR A 267 -7.49 4.69 -4.95
CA THR A 267 -7.56 5.12 -6.34
C THR A 267 -8.89 4.75 -6.99
N GLU A 268 -9.45 3.58 -6.68
CA GLU A 268 -10.78 3.19 -7.17
C GLU A 268 -11.90 4.06 -6.60
N VAL A 269 -11.86 4.37 -5.29
CA VAL A 269 -12.88 5.24 -4.67
C VAL A 269 -12.83 6.63 -5.29
N MET A 270 -11.63 7.18 -5.48
CA MET A 270 -11.45 8.50 -6.08
C MET A 270 -11.77 8.52 -7.57
N ALA A 271 -11.60 7.41 -8.30
CA ALA A 271 -12.00 7.31 -9.71
C ALA A 271 -13.51 7.16 -9.92
N SER A 272 -14.29 6.85 -8.87
CA SER A 272 -15.73 6.66 -8.99
C SER A 272 -16.44 7.94 -9.43
N THR A 273 -17.46 7.80 -10.28
CA THR A 273 -18.26 8.94 -10.81
C THR A 273 -19.31 9.46 -9.80
N SER A 274 -19.26 9.00 -8.56
CA SER A 274 -20.29 9.24 -7.56
C SER A 274 -19.95 10.45 -6.71
N GLY A 275 -20.51 11.61 -7.05
CA GLY A 275 -20.47 12.82 -6.21
C GLY A 275 -19.22 13.70 -6.37
N ASN A 276 -19.15 14.74 -5.53
CA ASN A 276 -18.01 15.65 -5.47
C ASN A 276 -16.80 14.99 -4.76
N VAL A 277 -15.66 15.68 -4.69
CA VAL A 277 -14.44 15.20 -4.01
C VAL A 277 -14.74 14.84 -2.54
N GLU A 278 -15.40 15.73 -1.82
CA GLU A 278 -15.75 15.54 -0.39
C GLU A 278 -16.54 14.26 -0.16
N ARG A 279 -17.51 13.94 -1.02
CA ARG A 279 -18.30 12.71 -0.90
C ARG A 279 -17.46 11.46 -1.17
N ARG A 280 -16.49 11.52 -2.09
CA ARG A 280 -15.57 10.41 -2.37
C ARG A 280 -14.59 10.21 -1.21
N GLU A 281 -14.09 11.29 -0.62
CA GLU A 281 -13.27 11.23 0.59
C GLU A 281 -14.05 10.66 1.78
N ALA A 282 -15.29 11.08 1.99
CA ALA A 282 -16.15 10.53 3.04
C ALA A 282 -16.46 9.04 2.80
N LEU A 283 -16.69 8.63 1.55
CA LEU A 283 -16.86 7.22 1.19
C LEU A 283 -15.58 6.42 1.43
N PHE A 284 -14.42 6.99 1.11
CA PHE A 284 -13.13 6.37 1.38
C PHE A 284 -12.88 6.18 2.87
N ALA A 285 -13.10 7.24 3.66
CA ALA A 285 -12.97 7.18 5.10
C ALA A 285 -13.95 6.17 5.71
N LEU A 286 -15.20 6.12 5.23
CA LEU A 286 -16.15 5.10 5.62
C LEU A 286 -15.58 3.70 5.38
N ARG A 287 -15.10 3.41 4.16
CA ARG A 287 -14.49 2.11 3.78
C ARG A 287 -13.28 1.75 4.64
N ALA A 288 -12.44 2.72 4.98
CA ALA A 288 -11.27 2.52 5.84
C ALA A 288 -11.64 2.13 7.27
N LEU A 289 -12.83 2.56 7.74
CA LEU A 289 -13.23 2.39 9.13
C LEU A 289 -14.27 1.29 9.34
N MET A 290 -14.73 0.61 8.28
CA MET A 290 -15.86 -0.34 8.38
C MET A 290 -15.59 -1.48 9.35
N GLU A 291 -14.34 -1.94 9.44
CA GLU A 291 -13.97 -3.05 10.33
C GLU A 291 -13.58 -2.61 11.73
N ILE A 292 -13.11 -1.37 11.89
CA ILE A 292 -12.49 -0.88 13.13
C ILE A 292 -13.38 -1.10 14.37
N PRO A 293 -14.72 -0.85 14.34
CA PRO A 293 -15.57 -1.15 15.49
C PRO A 293 -15.59 -2.62 15.91
N GLU A 294 -15.65 -3.54 14.94
CA GLU A 294 -15.70 -4.97 15.23
C GLU A 294 -14.31 -5.50 15.66
N GLN A 295 -13.24 -4.99 15.05
CA GLN A 295 -11.86 -5.26 15.46
C GLN A 295 -11.62 -4.81 16.92
N TYR A 296 -12.03 -3.59 17.26
CA TYR A 296 -11.90 -3.06 18.62
C TYR A 296 -12.68 -3.90 19.65
N GLN A 297 -13.92 -4.29 19.34
CA GLN A 297 -14.69 -5.18 20.20
C GLN A 297 -14.02 -6.55 20.37
N MET A 298 -13.36 -7.07 19.34
CA MET A 298 -12.63 -8.34 19.43
C MET A 298 -11.40 -8.20 20.32
N ILE A 299 -10.63 -7.12 20.16
CA ILE A 299 -9.50 -6.76 21.03
C ILE A 299 -9.92 -6.71 22.50
N GLN A 300 -11.07 -6.10 22.80
CA GLN A 300 -11.66 -6.08 24.14
C GLN A 300 -11.99 -7.49 24.65
N ARG A 301 -12.72 -8.29 23.86
CA ARG A 301 -13.13 -9.67 24.24
C ARG A 301 -11.94 -10.59 24.49
N LEU A 302 -10.86 -10.41 23.72
CA LEU A 302 -9.62 -11.17 23.85
C LEU A 302 -8.74 -10.66 25.01
N GLY A 303 -9.09 -9.53 25.63
CA GLY A 303 -8.32 -8.93 26.73
C GLY A 303 -6.96 -8.38 26.28
N LEU A 304 -6.82 -8.01 25.01
CA LEU A 304 -5.53 -7.62 24.43
C LEU A 304 -5.01 -6.26 24.90
N MET A 305 -5.88 -5.41 25.46
CA MET A 305 -5.49 -4.15 26.11
C MET A 305 -5.05 -4.32 27.57
N SER A 306 -5.11 -5.55 28.11
CA SER A 306 -4.65 -5.82 29.48
C SER A 306 -3.14 -6.03 29.53
N THR A 307 -2.48 -5.37 30.49
CA THR A 307 -1.07 -5.60 30.86
C THR A 307 -0.84 -6.91 31.61
N ASN A 308 -1.89 -7.71 31.86
CA ASN A 308 -1.78 -8.99 32.56
C ASN A 308 -0.85 -9.98 31.84
N SER A 309 0.13 -10.49 32.58
CA SER A 309 1.20 -11.36 32.09
C SER A 309 0.71 -12.70 31.51
N ILE A 310 -0.45 -13.20 31.95
CA ILE A 310 -1.01 -14.48 31.49
C ILE A 310 -1.47 -14.39 30.03
N VAL A 311 -2.08 -13.28 29.63
CA VAL A 311 -2.47 -13.04 28.23
C VAL A 311 -1.23 -12.90 27.36
N ARG A 312 -0.18 -12.24 27.88
CA ARG A 312 1.10 -12.05 27.18
C ARG A 312 1.89 -13.34 26.99
N ALA A 313 1.88 -14.23 27.99
CA ALA A 313 2.61 -15.50 27.94
C ALA A 313 2.12 -16.48 26.87
N ARG A 314 0.92 -16.26 26.32
CA ARG A 314 0.33 -17.07 25.24
C ARG A 314 0.66 -16.53 23.84
N ALA A 315 1.20 -15.32 23.71
CA ALA A 315 1.54 -14.75 22.41
C ALA A 315 2.75 -15.48 21.79
N PRO A 316 2.78 -15.68 20.47
CA PRO A 316 3.95 -16.24 19.78
C PRO A 316 5.17 -15.33 19.97
N ARG A 317 6.38 -15.93 19.94
CA ARG A 317 7.62 -15.15 19.93
C ARG A 317 7.67 -14.31 18.65
N ARG A 318 7.71 -12.99 18.81
CA ARG A 318 7.78 -12.03 17.70
C ARG A 318 9.22 -11.78 17.30
N LYS A 319 9.46 -11.53 16.01
CA LYS A 319 10.75 -10.96 15.58
C LYS A 319 10.84 -9.51 16.08
N PRO A 320 11.97 -9.10 16.71
CA PRO A 320 12.12 -7.72 17.16
C PRO A 320 12.14 -6.76 15.96
N ALA A 321 11.54 -5.58 16.13
CA ALA A 321 11.71 -4.49 15.17
C ALA A 321 13.19 -4.08 15.11
N ASN A 322 13.69 -3.80 13.90
CA ASN A 322 15.02 -3.22 13.73
C ASN A 322 15.04 -1.77 14.24
N PRO A 323 16.22 -1.21 14.55
CA PRO A 323 16.34 0.18 14.94
C PRO A 323 15.71 1.12 13.91
N VAL A 324 14.97 2.11 14.40
CA VAL A 324 14.43 3.20 13.58
C VAL A 324 15.58 4.09 13.14
N LEU A 325 15.64 4.38 11.85
CA LEU A 325 16.62 5.29 11.27
C LEU A 325 16.14 6.73 11.36
N ASP A 326 17.09 7.67 11.37
CA ASP A 326 16.78 9.09 11.19
C ASP A 326 16.32 9.38 9.75
N PRO A 327 15.53 10.45 9.53
CA PRO A 327 15.07 10.81 8.20
C PRO A 327 16.25 11.11 7.25
N PRO A 328 16.10 10.84 5.94
CA PRO A 328 17.09 11.27 4.95
C PRO A 328 17.26 12.80 5.03
N VAL A 329 18.51 13.23 5.15
CA VAL A 329 18.86 14.61 5.50
C VAL A 329 18.63 15.56 4.32
N PRO A 330 17.78 16.61 4.46
CA PRO A 330 17.76 17.72 3.51
C PRO A 330 19.12 18.47 3.55
N PRO A 331 19.66 18.94 2.42
CA PRO A 331 20.92 19.70 2.35
C PRO A 331 21.01 20.87 3.34
N SER A 332 19.86 21.43 3.74
CA SER A 332 19.72 22.57 4.65
C SER A 332 20.18 22.31 6.09
N ILE A 333 20.40 21.05 6.51
CA ILE A 333 20.80 20.71 7.90
C ILE A 333 22.30 20.36 8.01
N MET A 334 22.97 19.98 6.93
CA MET A 334 24.42 19.68 6.98
C MET A 334 25.29 20.93 7.22
N SER A 335 24.78 22.15 6.99
CA SER A 335 25.52 23.40 7.21
C SER A 335 25.37 24.01 8.62
N GLY A 336 24.58 23.41 9.53
CA GLY A 336 24.24 24.02 10.83
C GLY A 336 24.91 23.43 12.07
N LEU A 337 25.55 22.26 11.98
CA LEU A 337 26.21 21.61 13.13
C LEU A 337 27.68 22.03 13.23
N GLY A 338 27.89 23.34 13.31
CA GLY A 338 29.17 23.95 13.67
C GLY A 338 28.95 24.91 14.84
N SER A 339 29.24 24.45 16.06
CA SER A 339 29.48 25.24 17.27
C SER A 339 28.45 26.35 17.62
N GLY A 340 27.55 26.03 18.56
CA GLY A 340 26.99 26.98 19.53
C GLY A 340 26.38 28.28 18.98
N GLY A 341 25.09 28.26 18.65
CA GLY A 341 24.33 29.46 18.33
C GLY A 341 22.83 29.22 18.44
N SER A 342 22.15 30.11 19.15
CA SER A 342 20.73 30.08 19.47
C SER A 342 19.81 29.95 18.25
N VAL A 343 18.71 29.20 18.43
CA VAL A 343 17.60 29.07 17.47
C VAL A 343 17.10 30.46 17.04
N PRO A 344 17.03 30.79 15.74
CA PRO A 344 16.38 32.02 15.30
C PRO A 344 14.87 31.91 15.52
N LYS A 345 14.31 32.83 16.31
CA LYS A 345 12.87 33.12 16.33
C LYS A 345 12.51 33.86 15.03
N GLN A 346 11.34 33.53 14.47
CA GLN A 346 10.62 34.14 13.35
C GLN A 346 10.99 33.70 11.93
N LEU A 347 10.12 32.87 11.36
CA LEU A 347 9.35 33.29 10.18
C LEU A 347 7.89 32.83 10.30
N THR A 348 7.18 33.44 11.24
CA THR A 348 5.72 33.45 11.29
C THR A 348 5.21 34.34 10.17
N LYS A 349 4.75 33.75 9.06
CA LYS A 349 3.77 34.35 8.15
C LYS A 349 2.95 33.24 7.51
N THR A 350 1.92 32.83 8.23
CA THR A 350 0.78 32.10 7.72
C THR A 350 0.06 32.98 6.69
N THR A 351 -0.23 32.43 5.52
CA THR A 351 -1.28 32.96 4.64
C THR A 351 -2.53 32.15 5.00
N PRO A 352 -3.64 32.76 5.43
CA PRO A 352 -4.79 32.00 5.90
C PRO A 352 -5.48 31.29 4.73
N ILE A 353 -5.69 29.99 4.92
CA ILE A 353 -6.62 29.18 4.14
C ILE A 353 -8.02 29.68 4.54
N ALA A 354 -8.83 30.06 3.56
CA ALA A 354 -10.15 30.64 3.78
C ALA A 354 -11.09 29.65 4.50
N GLU A 355 -11.77 30.13 5.55
CA GLU A 355 -12.84 29.41 6.25
C GLU A 355 -14.05 29.16 5.34
N PRO A 356 -14.80 28.05 5.54
CA PRO A 356 -16.07 27.82 4.86
C PRO A 356 -17.20 28.61 5.55
N LEU A 357 -18.00 29.33 4.77
CA LEU A 357 -19.20 30.02 5.24
C LEU A 357 -20.32 29.01 5.57
N SER A 358 -20.81 29.16 6.80
CA SER A 358 -21.97 28.49 7.40
C SER A 358 -23.26 28.55 6.58
N ALA A 359 -24.03 27.47 6.67
CA ALA A 359 -25.38 27.33 6.14
C ALA A 359 -26.42 28.13 6.95
N ALA A 360 -27.26 28.93 6.28
CA ALA A 360 -28.69 29.06 6.60
C ALA A 360 -29.44 29.93 5.56
N ALA A 361 -30.66 29.48 5.28
CA ALA A 361 -31.86 30.22 4.86
C ALA A 361 -32.37 29.97 3.43
N VAL A 362 -33.33 29.03 3.39
CA VAL A 362 -34.38 28.87 2.39
C VAL A 362 -35.16 30.18 2.26
N GLY A 363 -35.33 30.66 1.01
CA GLY A 363 -36.16 31.82 0.69
C GLY A 363 -36.62 31.78 -0.76
N VAL A 364 -37.82 31.26 -0.98
CA VAL A 364 -38.58 31.31 -2.24
C VAL A 364 -39.00 32.75 -2.52
N ILE A 365 -38.61 33.36 -3.67
CA ILE A 365 -39.36 34.47 -4.29
C ILE A 365 -39.33 34.36 -5.83
N THR A 366 -40.53 34.53 -6.38
CA THR A 366 -41.03 34.48 -7.75
C THR A 366 -40.70 35.71 -8.63
N GLY A 367 -40.67 35.50 -9.96
CA GLY A 367 -40.93 36.52 -11.01
C GLY A 367 -39.71 37.38 -11.40
N GLY A 368 -39.48 37.84 -12.62
CA GLY A 368 -40.22 37.85 -13.89
C GLY A 368 -39.64 38.99 -14.77
N GLY A 369 -39.73 38.87 -16.10
CA GLY A 369 -39.52 39.97 -17.08
C GLY A 369 -38.09 40.08 -17.66
N LYS A 370 -37.84 39.66 -18.90
CA LYS A 370 -38.09 40.32 -20.22
C LYS A 370 -37.12 41.44 -20.59
N SER A 371 -36.53 41.24 -21.78
CA SER A 371 -36.01 42.17 -22.81
C SER A 371 -34.56 41.78 -23.18
N GLY A 372 -34.16 41.51 -24.42
CA GLY A 372 -34.77 41.72 -25.74
C GLY A 372 -33.75 42.45 -26.61
N ALA A 373 -33.17 41.78 -27.61
CA ALA A 373 -32.76 42.34 -28.92
C ALA A 373 -31.93 41.33 -29.76
N GLN A 374 -32.61 40.82 -30.80
CA GLN A 374 -32.19 40.60 -32.20
C GLN A 374 -30.97 41.42 -32.70
N ALA A 375 -30.23 41.08 -33.77
CA ALA A 375 -30.47 40.26 -34.96
C ALA A 375 -29.17 40.03 -35.79
N GLY A 376 -29.29 39.15 -36.80
CA GLY A 376 -28.51 39.09 -38.05
C GLY A 376 -27.45 37.98 -38.07
N GLY A 377 -27.52 36.90 -38.85
CA GLY A 377 -27.87 36.80 -40.29
C GLY A 377 -26.65 37.28 -41.09
N ASP A 378 -25.87 36.45 -41.78
CA ASP A 378 -26.26 35.65 -42.94
C ASP A 378 -25.31 34.45 -43.17
N GLY A 379 -25.87 33.37 -43.71
CA GLY A 379 -25.11 32.25 -44.25
C GLY A 379 -24.96 32.34 -45.76
N LEU A 380 -23.89 31.76 -46.30
CA LEU A 380 -23.82 31.26 -47.67
C LEU A 380 -22.90 30.04 -47.70
N GLY A 381 -23.47 28.89 -48.04
CA GLY A 381 -22.73 27.69 -48.38
C GLY A 381 -22.37 27.65 -49.86
N VAL A 382 -21.27 26.99 -50.18
CA VAL A 382 -21.00 26.38 -51.49
C VAL A 382 -20.03 25.22 -51.27
N GLY A 383 -20.45 24.02 -51.65
CA GLY A 383 -19.59 22.86 -51.75
C GLY A 383 -18.93 22.78 -53.12
N PHE A 384 -17.72 22.23 -53.17
CA PHE A 384 -17.14 21.62 -54.37
C PHE A 384 -16.28 20.43 -53.96
N GLY A 385 -16.57 19.27 -54.57
CA GLY A 385 -15.75 18.08 -54.46
C GLY A 385 -14.49 18.16 -55.32
N GLY A 386 -13.44 17.50 -54.86
CA GLY A 386 -12.17 17.35 -55.58
C GLY A 386 -11.38 16.18 -55.00
N SER A 387 -11.50 15.02 -55.65
CA SER A 387 -10.70 13.81 -55.44
C SER A 387 -9.29 13.99 -55.98
N THR A 388 -8.26 13.70 -55.17
CA THR A 388 -6.89 13.19 -55.48
C THR A 388 -5.99 13.47 -54.26
N ARG A 389 -5.12 12.62 -53.71
CA ARG A 389 -4.48 11.36 -54.12
C ARG A 389 -4.14 10.59 -52.84
N VAL A 390 -4.38 9.28 -52.85
CA VAL A 390 -3.77 8.33 -51.92
C VAL A 390 -2.26 8.30 -52.19
N GLY A 391 -1.49 8.81 -51.24
CA GLY A 391 -0.04 8.67 -51.19
C GLY A 391 0.33 7.57 -50.21
N THR A 392 0.58 6.38 -50.74
CA THR A 392 1.16 5.22 -50.05
C THR A 392 2.62 5.49 -49.70
N THR A 393 2.98 5.44 -48.42
CA THR A 393 4.35 5.11 -47.98
C THR A 393 4.34 4.41 -46.61
N ASP A 394 4.57 3.09 -46.68
CA ASP A 394 5.21 2.20 -45.68
C ASP A 394 4.43 1.78 -44.41
N ASP A 395 3.34 1.03 -44.62
CA ASP A 395 2.68 0.20 -43.59
C ASP A 395 3.48 -1.09 -43.29
N ARG A 396 4.71 -0.94 -42.76
CA ARG A 396 5.46 -2.04 -42.12
C ARG A 396 6.16 -1.62 -40.83
N LYS A 397 5.55 -0.74 -40.04
CA LYS A 397 5.92 -0.62 -38.63
C LYS A 397 4.85 -1.31 -37.79
N GLY A 398 5.20 -2.50 -37.31
CA GLY A 398 4.47 -3.12 -36.21
C GLY A 398 4.40 -2.16 -35.00
N PRO A 399 3.61 -2.53 -33.98
CA PRO A 399 3.40 -1.68 -32.82
C PRO A 399 4.74 -1.23 -32.24
N GLN A 400 4.91 0.08 -32.12
CA GLN A 400 6.17 0.65 -31.63
C GLN A 400 6.23 0.42 -30.12
N PRO A 401 7.32 -0.18 -29.61
CA PRO A 401 7.52 -0.33 -28.18
C PRO A 401 7.72 1.04 -27.53
N ASP A 402 7.24 1.18 -26.30
CA ASP A 402 7.56 2.31 -25.43
C ASP A 402 9.10 2.40 -25.28
N PRO A 403 9.74 3.59 -25.41
CA PRO A 403 11.18 3.74 -25.22
C PRO A 403 11.69 3.13 -23.90
N MET A 404 10.86 3.07 -22.86
CA MET A 404 11.24 2.45 -21.58
C MET A 404 11.40 0.92 -21.67
N PHE A 405 10.85 0.28 -22.70
CA PHE A 405 11.00 -1.15 -22.95
C PHE A 405 12.31 -1.49 -23.65
N LEU A 406 12.98 -0.49 -24.22
CA LEU A 406 14.21 -0.68 -24.98
C LEU A 406 15.42 -0.72 -24.04
N CYS A 407 16.25 -1.73 -24.19
CA CYS A 407 17.51 -1.77 -23.48
C CYS A 407 18.45 -0.70 -24.03
N PRO A 408 19.08 0.13 -23.18
CA PRO A 408 20.02 1.14 -23.69
C PRO A 408 21.27 0.59 -24.39
N ILE A 409 21.65 -0.67 -24.09
CA ILE A 409 22.79 -1.33 -24.73
C ILE A 409 22.41 -1.94 -26.07
N THR A 410 21.34 -2.74 -26.11
CA THR A 410 20.96 -3.48 -27.34
C THR A 410 20.03 -2.70 -28.26
N GLN A 411 19.38 -1.64 -27.73
CA GLN A 411 18.32 -0.88 -28.41
C GLN A 411 17.10 -1.72 -28.80
N ASP A 412 16.98 -2.94 -28.26
CA ASP A 412 15.88 -3.87 -28.47
C ASP A 412 14.97 -3.95 -27.24
N VAL A 413 13.73 -4.41 -27.45
CA VAL A 413 12.78 -4.67 -26.36
C VAL A 413 13.36 -5.71 -25.40
N MET A 414 13.51 -5.31 -24.14
CA MET A 414 14.03 -6.17 -23.08
C MET A 414 13.14 -7.39 -22.89
N THR A 415 13.76 -8.56 -22.77
CA THR A 415 13.08 -9.81 -22.43
C THR A 415 13.28 -10.14 -20.96
N ASP A 416 14.45 -9.81 -20.41
CA ASP A 416 14.76 -9.96 -18.99
C ASP A 416 15.37 -8.66 -18.42
N PRO A 417 14.54 -7.64 -18.15
CA PRO A 417 15.01 -6.36 -17.66
C PRO A 417 15.57 -6.46 -16.23
N VAL A 418 16.76 -5.91 -16.01
CA VAL A 418 17.44 -5.82 -14.70
C VAL A 418 17.94 -4.39 -14.46
N ILE A 419 17.81 -3.93 -13.23
CA ILE A 419 18.30 -2.64 -12.74
C ILE A 419 19.74 -2.83 -12.28
N ALA A 420 20.66 -2.04 -12.83
CA ALA A 420 22.03 -2.00 -12.33
C ALA A 420 22.18 -0.92 -11.26
N THR A 421 23.30 -0.93 -10.54
CA THR A 421 23.51 -0.03 -9.39
C THR A 421 23.62 1.46 -9.76
N ASP A 422 23.76 1.78 -11.04
CA ASP A 422 23.65 3.13 -11.60
C ASP A 422 22.19 3.63 -11.70
N GLY A 423 21.21 2.77 -11.39
CA GLY A 423 19.79 3.10 -11.34
C GLY A 423 19.02 2.85 -12.64
N TYR A 424 19.72 2.50 -13.73
CA TYR A 424 19.13 2.26 -15.05
C TYR A 424 18.76 0.78 -15.25
N THR A 425 17.80 0.53 -16.14
CA THR A 425 17.36 -0.83 -16.49
C THR A 425 17.96 -1.25 -17.82
N TYR A 426 18.45 -2.49 -17.89
CA TYR A 426 19.08 -3.09 -19.05
C TYR A 426 18.57 -4.51 -19.28
N GLU A 427 18.74 -5.04 -20.48
CA GLU A 427 18.62 -6.47 -20.75
C GLU A 427 19.72 -7.22 -19.97
N ARG A 428 19.35 -8.23 -19.17
CA ARG A 428 20.27 -8.95 -18.26
C ARG A 428 21.51 -9.43 -18.99
N SER A 429 21.32 -10.11 -20.11
CA SER A 429 22.43 -10.69 -20.89
C SER A 429 23.42 -9.60 -21.34
N ALA A 430 22.91 -8.44 -21.78
CA ALA A 430 23.71 -7.34 -22.29
C ALA A 430 24.52 -6.65 -21.18
N ILE A 431 23.90 -6.32 -20.04
CA ILE A 431 24.60 -5.66 -18.94
C ILE A 431 25.60 -6.60 -18.26
N MET A 432 25.28 -7.89 -18.12
CA MET A 432 26.23 -8.87 -17.60
C MET A 432 27.46 -8.98 -18.50
N GLN A 433 27.29 -8.91 -19.82
CA GLN A 433 28.42 -8.94 -20.76
C GLN A 433 29.23 -7.64 -20.70
N TRP A 434 28.59 -6.49 -20.54
CA TRP A 434 29.28 -5.21 -20.36
C TRP A 434 30.14 -5.20 -19.09
N LEU A 435 29.57 -5.64 -17.97
CA LEU A 435 30.22 -5.64 -16.65
C LEU A 435 31.37 -6.65 -16.52
N LYS A 436 31.53 -7.59 -17.45
CA LYS A 436 32.71 -8.47 -17.50
C LYS A 436 34.01 -7.69 -17.77
N ASN A 437 33.92 -6.64 -18.58
CA ASN A 437 35.09 -5.92 -19.08
C ASN A 437 35.15 -4.46 -18.61
N LYS A 438 34.06 -3.92 -18.05
CA LYS A 438 33.92 -2.52 -17.70
C LYS A 438 33.24 -2.36 -16.35
N THR A 439 33.75 -1.44 -15.53
CA THR A 439 33.17 -1.09 -14.21
C THR A 439 32.47 0.27 -14.23
N ILE A 440 32.09 0.73 -15.42
CA ILE A 440 31.42 2.02 -15.65
C ILE A 440 30.01 1.80 -16.20
N SER A 441 29.11 2.73 -15.92
CA SER A 441 27.73 2.78 -16.40
C SER A 441 27.68 2.90 -17.92
N PRO A 442 26.94 2.04 -18.64
CA PRO A 442 26.70 2.18 -20.07
C PRO A 442 26.00 3.50 -20.47
N MET A 443 25.22 4.08 -19.56
CA MET A 443 24.43 5.29 -19.83
C MET A 443 25.21 6.59 -19.58
N THR A 444 26.04 6.61 -18.53
CA THR A 444 26.68 7.85 -18.05
C THR A 444 28.20 7.85 -18.22
N ASN A 445 28.80 6.70 -18.57
CA ASN A 445 30.25 6.46 -18.53
C ASN A 445 30.92 6.75 -17.17
N ALA A 446 30.14 6.91 -16.10
CA ALA A 446 30.64 7.08 -14.74
C ALA A 446 30.88 5.72 -14.05
N PRO A 447 31.74 5.62 -13.03
CA PRO A 447 31.90 4.40 -12.24
C PRO A 447 30.57 3.91 -11.64
N MET A 448 30.33 2.61 -11.67
CA MET A 448 29.12 2.00 -11.10
C MET A 448 29.08 2.19 -9.57
N PRO A 449 28.11 2.93 -9.01
CA PRO A 449 28.02 3.12 -7.56
C PRO A 449 27.74 1.78 -6.87
N GLY A 450 28.47 1.38 -5.84
CA GLY A 450 28.11 0.18 -5.05
C GLY A 450 28.30 -1.18 -5.73
N GLY A 451 29.02 -1.27 -6.86
CA GLY A 451 29.47 -2.54 -7.46
C GLY A 451 28.68 -2.99 -8.70
N THR A 452 28.68 -4.29 -9.00
CA THR A 452 28.09 -4.90 -10.21
C THR A 452 26.78 -5.64 -9.95
N THR A 453 26.13 -5.37 -8.81
CA THR A 453 24.87 -6.01 -8.42
C THR A 453 23.76 -5.66 -9.40
N LEU A 454 23.00 -6.66 -9.83
CA LEU A 454 21.86 -6.52 -10.74
C LEU A 454 20.58 -6.98 -10.04
N ILE A 455 19.58 -6.11 -9.99
CA ILE A 455 18.28 -6.36 -9.36
C ILE A 455 17.25 -6.60 -10.47
N PRO A 456 16.52 -7.74 -10.52
CA PRO A 456 15.49 -7.95 -11.54
C PRO A 456 14.40 -6.87 -11.51
N ASN A 457 13.97 -6.39 -12.68
CA ASN A 457 12.86 -5.44 -12.82
C ASN A 457 11.57 -6.15 -13.24
N HIS A 458 10.92 -6.84 -12.29
CA HIS A 458 9.73 -7.64 -12.57
C HIS A 458 8.55 -6.80 -13.06
N ALA A 459 8.38 -5.58 -12.54
CA ALA A 459 7.29 -4.70 -12.96
C ALA A 459 7.43 -4.27 -14.43
N LEU A 460 8.65 -3.90 -14.87
CA LEU A 460 8.91 -3.61 -16.27
C LEU A 460 8.74 -4.85 -17.14
N ARG A 461 9.18 -6.02 -16.65
CA ARG A 461 9.00 -7.30 -17.35
C ARG A 461 7.52 -7.62 -17.56
N SER A 462 6.68 -7.49 -16.54
CA SER A 462 5.23 -7.68 -16.63
C SER A 462 4.59 -6.67 -17.60
N SER A 463 5.03 -5.41 -17.55
CA SER A 463 4.56 -4.36 -18.47
C SER A 463 4.90 -4.65 -19.93
N ILE A 464 6.12 -5.15 -20.20
CA ILE A 464 6.55 -5.57 -21.53
C ILE A 464 5.75 -6.78 -22.01
N LEU A 465 5.52 -7.77 -21.14
CA LEU A 465 4.73 -8.95 -21.48
C LEU A 465 3.28 -8.59 -21.82
N GLN A 466 2.65 -7.72 -21.01
CA GLN A 466 1.31 -7.23 -21.28
C GLN A 466 1.26 -6.48 -22.62
N TRP A 467 2.22 -5.56 -22.85
CA TRP A 467 2.30 -4.86 -24.13
C TRP A 467 2.45 -5.82 -25.32
N LYS A 468 3.29 -6.84 -25.20
CA LYS A 468 3.44 -7.84 -26.27
C LYS A 468 2.14 -8.62 -26.48
N GLN A 469 1.41 -8.97 -25.41
CA GLN A 469 0.13 -9.69 -25.50
C GLN A 469 -0.96 -8.83 -26.17
N ASP A 470 -1.09 -7.56 -25.77
CA ASP A 470 -2.05 -6.60 -26.33
C ASP A 470 -1.82 -6.36 -27.84
N ASN A 471 -0.59 -6.61 -28.30
CA ASN A 471 -0.14 -6.39 -29.67
C ASN A 471 0.06 -7.68 -30.48
N GLY A 472 -0.30 -8.85 -29.94
CA GLY A 472 -0.17 -10.15 -30.62
C GLY A 472 1.27 -10.57 -30.93
N LEU A 473 2.23 -10.12 -30.11
CA LEU A 473 3.66 -10.40 -30.24
C LEU A 473 4.14 -11.61 -29.38
N VAL A 474 3.23 -12.27 -28.65
CA VAL A 474 3.48 -13.50 -27.88
C VAL A 474 2.36 -14.51 -28.08
#